data_AF-A0A5B1CC85-F1
#
_entry.id   AF-A0A5B1CC85-F1
#
_cell.length_a   1.000
_cell.length_b   1.000
_cell.length_c   1.000
_cell.angle_alpha   90.00
_cell.angle_beta   90.00
_cell.angle_gamma   90.00
#
_symmetry.space_group_name_H-M   'P 1'
#
loop_
_entity.id
_entity.type
_entity.pdbx_description
1 polymer ?
#
loop_
_entity_poly.entity_id
_entity_poly.type
_entity_poly.pdbx_seq_one_letter_code
_entity_poly.pdbx_strand_id
1 'polypeptide(L)'
;MHHFLVTFTVPEELRSLLRSNQREGYAAIFACGSETIRDVGSATRSLKGCELGFFGVLHTWGRDPTVYHPHVHFVVPGGGVNKKLDRWQQTAENFLFDHGTACRVYKAKFADHLRELGLYDQVDASVWKKNGS
;
A
#
# COMPACT_ATOMS: atom_id res chain seq x y z
N MET A 1 11.55 12.30 -15.99
CA MET A 1 11.22 11.11 -15.19
C MET A 1 9.82 11.32 -14.63
N HIS A 2 8.86 10.47 -14.98
CA HIS A 2 7.49 10.57 -14.46
C HIS A 2 7.40 9.90 -13.07
N HIS A 3 6.30 10.12 -12.36
CA HIS A 3 6.02 9.50 -11.07
C HIS A 3 4.55 9.09 -10.99
N PHE A 4 4.27 8.18 -10.06
CA PHE A 4 2.94 7.69 -9.73
C PHE A 4 2.60 8.09 -8.30
N LEU A 5 1.34 8.49 -8.09
CA LEU A 5 0.78 8.64 -6.76
C LEU A 5 -0.03 7.37 -6.43
N VAL A 6 0.52 6.52 -5.58
CA VAL A 6 -0.13 5.26 -5.15
C VAL A 6 -0.76 5.49 -3.79
N THR A 7 -2.08 5.32 -3.70
CA THR A 7 -2.83 5.54 -2.45
C THR A 7 -3.25 4.21 -1.85
N PHE A 8 -2.85 3.94 -0.61
CA PHE A 8 -3.35 2.80 0.15
C PHE A 8 -4.33 3.30 1.21
N THR A 9 -5.50 2.67 1.25
CA THR A 9 -6.59 2.99 2.16
C THR A 9 -7.00 1.76 2.95
N VAL A 10 -7.95 1.94 3.87
CA VAL A 10 -8.65 0.83 4.53
C VAL A 10 -10.17 0.96 4.36
N PRO A 11 -10.90 -0.17 4.30
CA PRO A 11 -12.36 -0.19 4.44
C PRO A 11 -12.85 0.65 5.61
N GLU A 12 -14.05 1.21 5.49
CA GLU A 12 -14.65 2.05 6.52
C GLU A 12 -14.77 1.35 7.87
N GLU A 13 -15.11 0.07 7.83
CA GLU A 13 -15.29 -0.77 9.02
C GLU A 13 -14.00 -0.92 9.84
N LEU A 14 -12.84 -0.79 9.20
CA LEU A 14 -11.54 -0.86 9.87
C LEU A 14 -11.14 0.46 10.52
N ARG A 15 -11.79 1.57 10.17
CA ARG A 15 -11.37 2.90 10.63
C ARG A 15 -11.54 3.04 12.14
N SER A 16 -12.63 2.55 12.73
CA SER A 16 -12.80 2.61 14.20
C SER A 16 -11.70 1.85 14.95
N LEU A 17 -11.37 0.63 14.50
CA LEU A 17 -10.28 -0.18 15.03
C LEU A 17 -8.93 0.56 14.96
N LEU A 18 -8.64 1.17 13.81
CA LEU A 18 -7.40 1.93 13.60
C LEU A 18 -7.38 3.22 14.43
N ARG A 19 -8.54 3.85 14.67
CA ARG A 19 -8.63 5.02 15.55
C ARG A 19 -8.29 4.69 16.99
N SER A 20 -8.63 3.48 17.44
CA SER A 20 -8.31 3.00 18.80
C SER A 20 -6.87 2.47 18.92
N ASN A 21 -6.25 2.08 17.81
CA ASN A 21 -4.90 1.49 17.75
C ASN A 21 -4.00 2.28 16.78
N GLN A 22 -3.91 3.60 16.97
CA GLN A 22 -3.34 4.51 15.97
C GLN A 22 -1.88 4.18 15.60
N ARG A 23 -1.03 3.91 16.60
CA ARG A 23 0.39 3.67 16.36
C ARG A 23 0.58 2.42 15.50
N GLU A 24 -0.04 1.32 15.90
CA GLU A 24 0.06 0.01 15.27
C GLU A 24 -0.66 0.02 13.91
N GLY A 25 -1.86 0.59 13.86
CA GLY A 25 -2.67 0.69 12.65
C GLY A 25 -2.04 1.55 11.57
N TYR A 26 -1.48 2.71 11.91
CA TYR A 26 -0.79 3.56 10.93
C TYR A 26 0.52 2.93 10.47
N ALA A 27 1.28 2.33 11.40
CA ALA A 27 2.48 1.58 11.04
C ALA A 27 2.14 0.43 10.08
N ALA A 28 1.03 -0.27 10.29
CA ALA A 28 0.56 -1.33 9.40
C ALA A 28 0.22 -0.81 8.00
N ILE A 29 -0.52 0.31 7.86
CA ILE A 29 -0.82 0.89 6.54
C ILE A 29 0.48 1.23 5.79
N PHE A 30 1.44 1.88 6.48
CA PHE A 30 2.73 2.22 5.90
C PHE A 30 3.53 0.99 5.46
N ALA A 31 3.69 0.02 6.36
CA ALA A 31 4.44 -1.20 6.10
C ALA A 31 3.83 -1.95 4.90
N CYS A 32 2.54 -2.27 4.98
CA CYS A 32 1.83 -3.01 3.94
C CYS A 32 1.86 -2.30 2.59
N GLY A 33 1.66 -0.98 2.56
CA GLY A 33 1.73 -0.20 1.32
C GLY A 33 3.14 -0.21 0.72
N SER A 34 4.16 0.03 1.54
CA SER A 34 5.56 0.03 1.10
C SER A 34 6.01 -1.33 0.55
N GLU A 35 5.65 -2.41 1.23
CA GLU A 35 5.96 -3.77 0.80
C GLU A 35 5.20 -4.14 -0.48
N THR A 36 3.93 -3.74 -0.59
CA THR A 36 3.14 -3.99 -1.81
C THR A 36 3.79 -3.34 -3.03
N ILE A 37 4.23 -2.08 -2.91
CA ILE A 37 4.94 -1.39 -3.99
C ILE A 37 6.22 -2.16 -4.39
N ARG A 38 7.01 -2.62 -3.41
CA ARG A 38 8.26 -3.36 -3.68
C ARG A 38 8.00 -4.73 -4.30
N ASP A 39 7.10 -5.51 -3.71
CA ASP A 39 6.85 -6.90 -4.12
C ASP A 39 6.18 -6.95 -5.50
N VAL A 40 5.14 -6.13 -5.70
CA VAL A 40 4.42 -6.11 -6.99
C VAL A 40 5.23 -5.36 -8.05
N GLY A 41 5.91 -4.27 -7.68
CA GLY A 41 6.81 -3.56 -8.58
C GLY A 41 7.93 -4.45 -9.08
N SER A 42 8.65 -5.14 -8.20
CA SER A 42 9.75 -6.05 -8.59
C SER A 42 9.29 -7.30 -9.33
N ALA A 43 8.03 -7.71 -9.20
CA ALA A 43 7.42 -8.79 -9.99
C ALA A 43 6.96 -8.32 -11.39
N THR A 44 6.79 -7.01 -11.59
CA THR A 44 6.33 -6.45 -12.86
C THR A 44 7.41 -6.56 -13.93
N ARG A 45 7.03 -7.00 -15.14
CA ARG A 45 7.97 -7.34 -16.22
C ARG A 45 8.99 -6.24 -16.54
N SER A 46 8.57 -4.98 -16.59
CA SER A 46 9.44 -3.82 -16.88
C SER A 46 10.41 -3.49 -15.75
N LEU A 47 10.09 -3.91 -14.53
CA LEU A 47 10.82 -3.60 -13.30
C LEU A 47 11.43 -4.84 -12.65
N LYS A 48 11.48 -5.97 -13.37
CA LYS A 48 11.90 -7.23 -12.80
C LYS A 48 13.33 -7.14 -12.26
N GLY A 49 13.49 -7.38 -10.96
CA GLY A 49 14.79 -7.27 -10.28
C GLY A 49 15.25 -5.83 -10.01
N CYS A 50 14.37 -4.84 -10.16
CA CYS A 50 14.62 -3.48 -9.73
C CYS A 50 14.28 -3.29 -8.24
N GLU A 51 15.06 -2.45 -7.59
CA GLU A 51 14.72 -1.86 -6.31
C GLU A 51 14.02 -0.53 -6.55
N LEU A 52 12.76 -0.44 -6.10
CA LEU A 52 11.96 0.77 -6.18
C LEU A 52 12.21 1.63 -4.94
N GLY A 53 12.44 2.92 -5.15
CA GLY A 53 12.41 3.94 -4.11
C GLY A 53 11.07 4.66 -4.08
N PHE A 54 10.68 5.21 -2.94
CA PHE A 54 9.46 6.02 -2.77
C PHE A 54 9.49 6.73 -1.41
N PHE A 55 8.66 7.75 -1.26
CA PHE A 55 8.31 8.30 0.05
C PHE A 55 6.80 8.26 0.23
N GLY A 56 6.35 8.14 1.48
CA GLY A 56 4.93 8.06 1.83
C GLY A 56 4.53 9.16 2.80
N VAL A 57 3.31 9.69 2.63
CA VAL A 57 2.70 10.68 3.52
C VAL A 57 1.39 10.12 4.06
N LEU A 58 1.23 10.10 5.39
CA LEU A 58 0.00 9.69 6.05
C LEU A 58 -0.97 10.86 6.13
N HIS A 59 -2.22 10.57 5.78
CA HIS A 59 -3.36 11.43 5.98
C HIS A 59 -4.38 10.69 6.83
N THR A 60 -4.89 11.34 7.88
CA THR A 60 -5.82 10.74 8.84
C THR A 60 -7.27 11.22 8.66
N TRP A 61 -7.48 12.22 7.81
CA TRP A 61 -8.78 12.83 7.54
C TRP A 61 -9.09 12.79 6.05
N GLY A 62 -10.36 12.62 5.71
CA GLY A 62 -10.84 12.69 4.33
C GLY A 62 -10.97 14.13 3.83
N ARG A 63 -11.58 14.29 2.65
CA ARG A 63 -11.91 15.62 2.10
C ARG A 63 -12.88 16.38 3.00
N ASP A 64 -13.82 15.66 3.60
CA ASP A 64 -14.60 16.15 4.73
C ASP A 64 -13.76 15.98 6.01
N PRO A 65 -13.35 17.08 6.68
CA PRO A 65 -12.48 17.01 7.85
C PRO A 65 -13.16 16.35 9.06
N THR A 66 -14.47 16.09 9.02
CA THR A 66 -15.17 15.34 10.08
C THR A 66 -15.02 13.83 9.92
N VAL A 67 -14.65 13.36 8.72
CA VAL A 67 -14.52 11.94 8.40
C VAL A 67 -13.09 11.49 8.65
N TYR A 68 -12.91 10.73 9.73
CA TYR A 68 -11.66 10.02 9.97
C TYR A 68 -11.44 8.99 8.87
N HIS A 69 -10.32 9.10 8.14
CA HIS A 69 -10.01 8.29 6.98
C HIS A 69 -8.48 8.11 6.87
N PRO A 70 -7.88 7.17 7.62
CA PRO A 70 -6.45 6.93 7.56
C PRO A 70 -6.07 6.28 6.22
N HIS A 71 -5.18 6.95 5.48
CA HIS A 71 -4.63 6.51 4.21
C HIS A 71 -3.22 7.05 4.00
N VAL A 72 -2.43 6.36 3.18
CA VAL A 72 -1.06 6.78 2.84
C VAL A 72 -0.96 7.02 1.35
N HIS A 73 -0.44 8.19 0.98
CA HIS A 73 -0.03 8.52 -0.38
C HIS A 73 1.45 8.27 -0.55
N PHE A 74 1.81 7.35 -1.44
CA PHE A 74 3.18 7.11 -1.86
C PHE A 74 3.47 7.80 -3.19
N VAL A 75 4.54 8.57 -3.23
CA VAL A 75 5.10 9.09 -4.48
C VAL A 75 6.19 8.13 -4.93
N VAL A 76 5.91 7.43 -6.03
CA VAL A 76 6.78 6.39 -6.59
C VAL A 76 7.34 6.91 -7.92
N PRO A 77 8.66 7.08 -8.08
CA PRO A 77 9.24 7.35 -9.38
C PRO A 77 8.88 6.24 -10.39
N GLY A 78 8.74 6.59 -11.66
CA GLY A 78 8.39 5.66 -12.74
C GLY A 78 9.52 4.72 -13.15
N GLY A 79 10.14 4.05 -12.19
CA GLY A 79 11.30 3.19 -12.41
C GLY A 79 11.95 2.73 -11.11
N GLY A 80 13.03 1.97 -11.24
CA GLY A 80 13.85 1.52 -10.13
C GLY A 80 15.28 1.19 -10.56
N VAL A 81 16.14 0.92 -9.59
CA VAL A 81 17.54 0.56 -9.83
C VAL A 81 17.64 -0.95 -9.99
N ASN A 82 18.11 -1.42 -11.14
CA ASN A 82 18.46 -2.82 -11.33
C ASN A 82 19.92 -3.03 -10.93
N LYS A 83 20.14 -3.61 -9.75
CA LYS A 83 21.50 -3.87 -9.22
C LYS A 83 22.33 -4.83 -10.07
N LYS A 84 21.70 -5.78 -10.78
CA LYS A 84 22.43 -6.73 -11.64
C LYS A 84 22.96 -6.08 -12.91
N LEU A 85 22.24 -5.08 -13.42
CA LEU A 85 22.58 -4.35 -14.63
C LEU A 85 23.24 -3.00 -14.35
N ASP A 86 23.42 -2.67 -13.07
CA ASP A 86 23.93 -1.40 -12.56
C ASP A 86 23.34 -0.17 -13.27
N ARG A 87 22.01 -0.16 -13.45
CA ARG A 87 21.32 0.90 -14.18
C ARG A 87 19.90 1.13 -13.71
N TRP A 88 19.39 2.32 -13.99
CA TRP A 88 17.98 2.65 -13.87
C TRP A 88 17.15 1.93 -14.94
N GLN A 89 16.01 1.35 -14.56
CA GLN A 89 14.99 0.85 -15.50
C GLN A 89 13.70 1.63 -15.32
N GLN A 90 13.22 2.23 -16.41
CA GLN A 90 12.01 3.04 -16.43
C GLN A 90 10.79 2.19 -16.81
N THR A 91 9.63 2.52 -16.25
CA THR A 91 8.34 1.95 -16.67
C THR A 91 7.71 2.75 -17.81
N ALA A 92 6.58 2.26 -18.33
CA ALA A 92 5.72 3.09 -19.16
C ALA A 92 5.09 4.19 -18.30
N GLU A 93 4.78 5.35 -18.90
CA GLU A 93 4.26 6.52 -18.17
C GLU A 93 2.90 6.30 -17.52
N ASN A 94 2.13 5.35 -18.04
CA ASN A 94 0.78 5.03 -17.60
C ASN A 94 0.67 3.69 -16.88
N PHE A 95 1.79 3.03 -16.58
CA PHE A 95 1.77 1.70 -15.97
C PHE A 95 2.96 1.47 -15.05
N LEU A 96 2.67 1.38 -13.74
CA LEU A 96 3.64 1.00 -12.72
C LEU A 96 3.59 -0.51 -12.45
N PHE A 97 2.41 -1.00 -12.07
CA PHE A 97 2.10 -2.42 -11.85
C PHE A 97 0.59 -2.66 -11.96
N ASP A 98 0.18 -3.93 -11.97
CA ASP A 98 -1.23 -4.32 -12.00
C ASP A 98 -1.97 -3.94 -10.69
N HIS A 99 -3.06 -3.16 -10.82
CA HIS A 99 -3.85 -2.66 -9.68
C HIS A 99 -4.50 -3.80 -8.90
N GLY A 100 -5.10 -4.79 -9.57
CA GLY A 100 -5.77 -5.91 -8.90
C GLY A 100 -4.80 -6.76 -8.06
N THR A 101 -3.60 -6.99 -8.59
CA THR A 101 -2.51 -7.67 -7.88
C THR A 101 -2.09 -6.87 -6.65
N ALA A 102 -1.91 -5.56 -6.78
CA ALA A 102 -1.56 -4.69 -5.66
C ALA A 102 -2.63 -4.69 -4.56
N CYS A 103 -3.91 -4.56 -4.90
CA CYS A 103 -5.00 -4.63 -3.93
C CYS A 103 -5.02 -5.97 -3.19
N ARG A 104 -4.84 -7.09 -3.90
CA ARG A 104 -4.82 -8.42 -3.28
C ARG A 104 -3.64 -8.60 -2.34
N VAL A 105 -2.44 -8.20 -2.76
CA VAL A 105 -1.21 -8.29 -1.96
C VAL A 105 -1.31 -7.40 -0.72
N TYR A 106 -1.71 -6.13 -0.89
CA TYR A 106 -1.90 -5.21 0.22
C TYR A 106 -2.89 -5.75 1.25
N LYS A 107 -4.05 -6.23 0.79
CA LYS A 107 -5.08 -6.79 1.66
C LYS A 107 -4.59 -8.01 2.44
N ALA A 108 -3.85 -8.91 1.80
CA ALA A 108 -3.26 -10.08 2.45
C ALA A 108 -2.25 -9.66 3.52
N LYS A 109 -1.29 -8.79 3.18
CA LYS A 109 -0.31 -8.24 4.12
C LYS A 109 -0.96 -7.53 5.30
N PHE A 110 -1.98 -6.72 5.04
CA PHE A 110 -2.69 -6.00 6.10
C PHE A 110 -3.43 -6.95 7.04
N ALA A 111 -4.06 -7.99 6.50
CA ALA A 111 -4.65 -9.06 7.31
C ALA A 111 -3.61 -9.76 8.19
N ASP A 112 -2.44 -10.11 7.63
CA ASP A 112 -1.36 -10.77 8.35
C ASP A 112 -0.81 -9.88 9.48
N HIS A 113 -0.54 -8.61 9.20
CA HIS A 113 -0.13 -7.64 10.23
C HIS A 113 -1.18 -7.50 11.35
N LEU A 114 -2.47 -7.47 11.03
CA LEU A 114 -3.50 -7.42 12.07
C LEU A 114 -3.56 -8.72 12.89
N ARG A 115 -3.20 -9.88 12.33
CA ARG A 115 -3.09 -11.13 13.11
C ARG A 115 -1.92 -11.07 14.08
N GLU A 116 -0.76 -10.61 13.63
CA GLU A 116 0.42 -10.42 14.47
C GLU A 116 0.16 -9.47 15.64
N LEU A 117 -0.66 -8.45 15.42
CA LEU A 117 -1.06 -7.48 16.44
C LEU A 117 -2.22 -7.98 17.35
N GLY A 118 -2.79 -9.15 17.09
CA GLY A 118 -3.98 -9.64 17.82
C GLY A 118 -5.26 -8.82 17.56
N LEU A 119 -5.30 -8.07 16.46
CA LEU A 119 -6.41 -7.19 16.08
C LEU A 119 -7.31 -7.81 15.00
N TYR A 120 -6.88 -8.89 14.34
CA TYR A 120 -7.61 -9.50 13.22
C TYR A 120 -9.02 -9.94 13.58
N ASP A 121 -9.19 -10.59 14.73
CA ASP A 121 -10.48 -11.14 15.17
C ASP A 121 -11.46 -10.06 15.66
N GLN A 122 -11.01 -8.80 15.77
CA GLN A 122 -11.87 -7.65 16.07
C GLN A 122 -12.57 -7.11 14.81
N VAL A 123 -12.23 -7.64 13.64
CA VAL A 123 -12.76 -7.23 12.33
C VAL A 123 -13.77 -8.25 11.85
N ASP A 124 -14.97 -7.79 11.50
CA ASP A 124 -16.00 -8.68 10.95
C ASP A 124 -15.50 -9.40 9.69
N ALA A 125 -15.74 -10.72 9.62
CA ALA A 125 -15.25 -11.57 8.54
C ALA A 125 -15.72 -11.13 7.13
N SER A 126 -16.86 -10.42 7.04
CA SER A 126 -17.38 -9.87 5.79
C SER A 126 -16.49 -8.77 5.21
N VAL A 127 -15.76 -8.02 6.04
CA VAL A 127 -14.83 -6.96 5.61
C VAL A 127 -13.73 -7.56 4.74
N TRP A 128 -13.24 -8.74 5.10
CA TRP A 128 -12.23 -9.48 4.34
C TRP A 128 -12.74 -10.07 3.03
N LYS A 129 -14.06 -10.04 2.76
CA LYS A 129 -14.64 -10.51 1.50
C LYS A 129 -14.89 -9.37 0.50
N LYS A 130 -14.80 -8.11 0.93
CA LYS A 130 -14.98 -6.95 0.04
C LYS A 130 -13.84 -6.86 -0.98
N ASN A 131 -14.19 -6.51 -2.21
CA ASN A 131 -13.22 -6.13 -3.23
C ASN A 131 -12.62 -4.76 -2.86
N GLY A 132 -11.29 -4.66 -2.86
CA GLY A 132 -10.60 -3.42 -2.53
C GLY A 132 -10.78 -2.36 -3.62
N SER A 133 -10.73 -1.09 -3.22
CA SER A 133 -10.51 0.08 -4.07
C SER A 133 -9.03 0.45 -4.11
#